data_AF-A0A2A4T539-F1
#
_entry.id   AF-A0A2A4T539-F1
#
_cell.length_a   1.000
_cell.length_b   1.000
_cell.length_c   1.000
_cell.angle_alpha   90.00
_cell.angle_beta   90.00
_cell.angle_gamma   90.00
#
_symmetry.space_group_name_H-M   'P 1'
#
loop_
_entity.id
_entity.type
_entity.pdbx_description
1 polymer ?
#
loop_
_entity_poly.entity_id
_entity_poly.type
_entity_poly.pdbx_seq_one_letter_code
_entity_poly.pdbx_strand_id
1 'polypeptide(L)'
;MADESFGGTTLINQKAAEKTVHRGLGISQKGTKKRSKNSKKPSNEGKQLQSLLPFSPQFLGKSILYKKLKKRQQKAMSKLELSPLRLDVVKFAARQGICRSRDKLQKLLQEFPSHAELHALNAILTYTDCQESGQDEEKLFTLKDVVIEMATALHNGGDSVFNITWFLKIYITYLVSLQERFKRLLSVRPDPELKRYQQQLRRLSIIREQMDLQLKLQRMLKGTFYFLSITTEQELKASCKAFLENDENRKIGQRKKANYILYINQMTLFVLSHVPIMENYVENTLNMIPDIHRDLILKKRMILASMTKMKYSMALGKNDIRSAREYSSELYNFSLAGIKEYLEHAKLQRDFEVGPFLTLAWIVIDSKLVAHERSRYRTMLLTAKEYMQAITGKRCDDEHTIYQASQFLFSLKGLIEQYE
;
A
#
# COMPACT_ATOMS: atom_id res chain seq x y z
N MET A 1 -17.21 -35.99 48.51
CA MET A 1 -18.61 -35.79 48.95
C MET A 1 -19.39 -35.33 47.73
N ALA A 2 -20.28 -36.22 47.26
CA ALA A 2 -21.36 -36.08 46.26
C ALA A 2 -20.96 -35.44 44.90
N ASP A 3 -20.71 -36.18 43.81
CA ASP A 3 -21.65 -37.04 43.04
C ASP A 3 -22.99 -36.37 42.75
N GLU A 4 -23.26 -36.08 41.47
CA GLU A 4 -24.47 -36.56 40.80
C GLU A 4 -24.34 -36.48 39.27
N SER A 5 -24.16 -37.68 38.72
CA SER A 5 -24.35 -38.09 37.33
C SER A 5 -25.82 -38.41 37.05
N PHE A 6 -26.33 -38.03 35.88
CA PHE A 6 -27.38 -38.74 35.13
C PHE A 6 -27.19 -38.32 33.66
N GLY A 7 -26.88 -39.17 32.67
CA GLY A 7 -27.52 -40.44 32.30
C GLY A 7 -28.87 -40.11 31.65
N GLY A 8 -29.20 -40.38 30.38
CA GLY A 8 -28.63 -41.15 29.28
C GLY A 8 -29.73 -41.37 28.22
N THR A 9 -29.33 -41.66 26.97
CA THR A 9 -30.05 -42.45 25.94
C THR A 9 -31.49 -42.11 25.52
N THR A 10 -31.72 -41.83 24.23
CA THR A 10 -32.23 -42.84 23.26
C THR A 10 -32.24 -42.33 21.80
N LEU A 11 -31.66 -43.13 20.91
CA LEU A 11 -31.95 -43.18 19.46
C LEU A 11 -33.11 -44.16 19.25
N ILE A 12 -34.00 -43.91 18.27
CA ILE A 12 -34.49 -44.88 17.25
C ILE A 12 -35.60 -44.23 16.39
N ASN A 13 -35.38 -44.32 15.07
CA ASN A 13 -36.30 -44.43 13.91
C ASN A 13 -37.77 -43.97 14.01
N GLN A 14 -38.25 -43.29 12.96
CA GLN A 14 -39.01 -43.96 11.88
C GLN A 14 -39.33 -43.02 10.71
N LYS A 15 -39.13 -43.54 9.50
CA LYS A 15 -39.70 -43.10 8.23
C LYS A 15 -41.20 -43.43 8.21
N ALA A 16 -42.03 -42.55 7.63
CA ALA A 16 -42.79 -42.81 6.39
C ALA A 16 -44.10 -42.00 6.32
N ALA A 17 -44.46 -41.68 5.06
CA ALA A 17 -45.78 -41.25 4.56
C ALA A 17 -46.12 -39.75 4.83
N GLU A 18 -46.58 -38.94 3.88
CA GLU A 18 -47.40 -39.23 2.70
C GLU A 18 -47.09 -38.35 1.48
N LYS A 19 -47.32 -38.93 0.31
CA LYS A 19 -47.40 -38.33 -1.02
C LYS A 19 -48.81 -37.78 -1.24
N THR A 20 -48.94 -36.64 -1.94
CA THR A 20 -49.99 -36.43 -2.97
C THR A 20 -49.55 -35.30 -3.90
N VAL A 21 -49.01 -35.62 -5.09
CA VAL A 21 -49.66 -35.59 -6.41
C VAL A 21 -49.93 -34.18 -6.94
N HIS A 22 -49.16 -33.76 -7.96
CA HIS A 22 -49.75 -33.34 -9.23
C HIS A 22 -48.85 -33.75 -10.41
N ARG A 23 -49.49 -34.46 -11.34
CA ARG A 23 -49.00 -34.95 -12.63
C ARG A 23 -49.09 -33.86 -13.70
N GLY A 24 -48.24 -34.00 -14.72
CA GLY A 24 -48.51 -33.61 -16.12
C GLY A 24 -47.72 -32.36 -16.54
N LEU A 25 -47.04 -32.29 -17.68
CA LEU A 25 -46.99 -33.13 -18.88
C LEU A 25 -45.62 -32.92 -19.53
N GLY A 26 -44.99 -33.99 -20.02
CA GLY A 26 -43.86 -33.89 -20.92
C GLY A 26 -44.34 -33.75 -22.37
N ILE A 27 -43.73 -32.86 -23.14
CA ILE A 27 -43.66 -32.95 -24.60
C ILE A 27 -42.24 -32.63 -25.07
N SER A 28 -41.62 -33.69 -25.59
CA SER A 28 -40.66 -33.83 -26.68
C SER A 28 -39.87 -32.64 -27.24
N GLN A 29 -38.57 -32.91 -27.37
CA GLN A 29 -37.54 -32.16 -28.09
C GLN A 29 -37.85 -31.98 -29.58
N LYS A 30 -37.52 -30.80 -30.13
CA LYS A 30 -36.87 -30.66 -31.44
C LYS A 30 -36.35 -29.23 -31.65
N GLY A 31 -35.12 -29.13 -32.12
CA GLY A 31 -34.67 -28.03 -32.97
C GLY A 31 -34.04 -26.82 -32.29
N THR A 32 -32.72 -26.87 -32.12
CA THR A 32 -31.73 -25.94 -32.73
C THR A 32 -30.51 -25.79 -31.82
N LYS A 33 -29.51 -26.67 -32.01
CA LYS A 33 -28.15 -26.37 -31.57
C LYS A 33 -27.59 -25.25 -32.45
N LYS A 34 -27.97 -24.01 -32.17
CA LYS A 34 -27.18 -22.83 -32.54
C LYS A 34 -25.89 -22.93 -31.73
N ARG A 35 -24.87 -23.58 -32.32
CA ARG A 35 -23.48 -23.44 -31.90
C ARG A 35 -23.18 -21.94 -31.87
N SER A 36 -23.15 -21.36 -30.68
CA SER A 36 -22.70 -19.99 -30.47
C SER A 36 -21.24 -19.93 -30.92
N LYS A 37 -21.00 -19.37 -32.11
CA LYS A 37 -19.69 -18.93 -32.57
C LYS A 37 -19.32 -17.67 -31.78
N ASN A 38 -18.88 -17.84 -30.53
CA ASN A 38 -18.27 -16.77 -29.75
C ASN A 38 -16.82 -17.14 -29.38
N SER A 39 -16.01 -17.50 -30.38
CA SER A 39 -14.58 -17.76 -30.21
C SER A 39 -13.69 -16.54 -30.48
N LYS A 40 -14.25 -15.32 -30.59
CA LYS A 40 -13.50 -14.08 -30.85
C LYS A 40 -13.22 -13.20 -29.62
N LYS A 41 -13.64 -13.56 -28.40
CA LYS A 41 -13.48 -12.72 -27.19
C LYS A 41 -12.11 -12.75 -26.45
N PRO A 42 -11.31 -13.83 -26.43
CA PRO A 42 -10.19 -13.93 -25.47
C PRO A 42 -8.96 -13.06 -25.83
N SER A 43 -8.83 -12.56 -27.07
CA SER A 43 -7.70 -11.68 -27.41
C SER A 43 -7.87 -10.24 -26.92
N ASN A 44 -9.10 -9.81 -26.62
CA ASN A 44 -9.39 -8.45 -26.18
C ASN A 44 -9.26 -8.30 -24.66
N GLU A 45 -9.58 -9.34 -23.89
CA GLU A 45 -9.51 -9.34 -22.42
C GLU A 45 -8.07 -9.12 -21.91
N GLY A 46 -7.07 -9.77 -22.51
CA GLY A 46 -5.66 -9.57 -22.12
C GLY A 46 -5.19 -8.13 -22.30
N LYS A 47 -5.52 -7.49 -23.43
CA LYS A 47 -5.23 -6.07 -23.70
C LYS A 47 -5.98 -5.15 -22.73
N GLN A 48 -7.24 -5.48 -22.43
CA GLN A 48 -8.03 -4.75 -21.46
C GLN A 48 -7.39 -4.81 -20.06
N LEU A 49 -7.02 -5.99 -19.58
CA LEU A 49 -6.34 -6.16 -18.29
C LEU A 49 -4.98 -5.45 -18.23
N GLN A 50 -4.25 -5.38 -19.35
CA GLN A 50 -3.00 -4.61 -19.43
C GLN A 50 -3.22 -3.12 -19.14
N SER A 51 -4.33 -2.54 -19.62
CA SER A 51 -4.70 -1.13 -19.34
C SER A 51 -5.12 -0.86 -17.89
N LEU A 52 -5.19 -1.89 -17.06
CA LEU A 52 -5.57 -1.82 -15.65
C LEU A 52 -4.33 -1.93 -14.72
N LEU A 53 -3.12 -2.08 -15.24
CA LEU A 53 -1.94 -2.31 -14.41
C LEU A 53 -1.49 -1.02 -13.68
N PRO A 54 -1.47 -1.00 -12.33
CA PRO A 54 -1.13 0.19 -11.53
C PRO A 54 0.38 0.27 -11.23
N PHE A 55 1.22 0.18 -12.26
CA PHE A 55 2.66 0.01 -12.09
C PHE A 55 3.46 1.31 -12.01
N SER A 56 2.82 2.45 -12.22
CA SER A 56 3.49 3.74 -12.26
C SER A 56 2.48 4.89 -12.12
N PRO A 57 2.94 6.13 -11.86
CA PRO A 57 2.06 7.29 -11.71
C PRO A 57 1.15 7.57 -12.92
N GLN A 58 1.53 7.14 -14.13
CA GLN A 58 0.70 7.29 -15.33
C GLN A 58 -0.65 6.58 -15.23
N PHE A 59 -0.82 5.63 -14.29
CA PHE A 59 -2.10 5.01 -13.99
C PHE A 59 -3.20 6.03 -13.60
N LEU A 60 -2.81 7.14 -12.97
CA LEU A 60 -3.71 8.22 -12.56
C LEU A 60 -4.13 9.14 -13.73
N GLY A 61 -3.57 8.94 -14.93
CA GLY A 61 -3.82 9.78 -16.09
C GLY A 61 -3.00 11.07 -16.12
N LYS A 62 -3.37 11.98 -17.04
CA LYS A 62 -2.58 13.21 -17.32
C LYS A 62 -2.82 14.36 -16.34
N SER A 63 -3.98 14.40 -15.68
CA SER A 63 -4.39 15.53 -14.84
C SER A 63 -4.82 15.03 -13.46
N ILE A 64 -3.87 15.05 -12.52
CA ILE A 64 -4.09 14.61 -11.13
C ILE A 64 -4.51 15.79 -10.23
N LEU A 65 -4.17 17.02 -10.61
CA LEU A 65 -4.49 18.20 -9.79
C LEU A 65 -5.90 18.71 -10.08
N TYR A 66 -6.66 19.01 -9.02
CA TYR A 66 -7.94 19.69 -9.15
C TYR A 66 -7.75 21.13 -9.63
N LYS A 67 -8.77 21.65 -10.29
CA LYS A 67 -8.78 23.05 -10.74
C LYS A 67 -8.69 23.97 -9.53
N LYS A 68 -7.78 24.95 -9.60
CA LYS A 68 -7.66 25.97 -8.55
C LYS A 68 -8.96 26.77 -8.46
N LEU A 69 -9.55 26.76 -7.27
CA LEU A 69 -10.77 27.49 -6.97
C LEU A 69 -10.52 29.00 -6.80
N LYS A 70 -11.57 29.80 -7.02
CA LYS A 70 -11.53 31.25 -6.70
C LYS A 70 -11.42 31.44 -5.18
N LYS A 71 -10.76 32.51 -4.72
CA LYS A 71 -10.54 32.81 -3.29
C LYS A 71 -11.81 32.72 -2.42
N ARG A 72 -12.97 33.16 -2.95
CA ARG A 72 -14.27 33.10 -2.25
C ARG A 72 -14.72 31.65 -1.99
N GLN A 73 -14.54 30.76 -2.97
CA GLN A 73 -14.87 29.33 -2.84
C GLN A 73 -13.92 28.62 -1.88
N GLN A 74 -12.62 28.97 -1.92
CA GLN A 74 -11.64 28.45 -0.96
C GLN A 74 -12.02 28.79 0.50
N LYS A 75 -12.47 30.03 0.75
CA LYS A 75 -12.92 30.48 2.07
C LYS A 75 -14.21 29.80 2.53
N ALA A 76 -15.11 29.45 1.60
CA ALA A 76 -16.31 28.68 1.91
C ALA A 76 -15.94 27.23 2.28
N MET A 77 -15.06 26.60 1.49
CA MET A 77 -14.56 25.25 1.75
C MET A 77 -13.84 25.13 3.10
N SER A 78 -13.02 26.10 3.47
CA SER A 78 -12.26 26.04 4.73
C SER A 78 -13.15 26.05 5.98
N LYS A 79 -14.45 26.35 5.84
CA LYS A 79 -15.43 26.33 6.94
C LYS A 79 -16.29 25.07 6.96
N LEU A 80 -16.13 24.17 5.99
CA LEU A 80 -16.94 22.97 5.88
C LEU A 80 -16.51 21.95 6.94
N GLU A 81 -17.42 21.61 7.86
CA GLU A 81 -17.17 20.58 8.87
C GLU A 81 -17.57 19.20 8.33
N LEU A 82 -16.58 18.35 8.08
CA LEU A 82 -16.79 17.02 7.48
C LEU A 82 -16.81 15.88 8.52
N SER A 83 -16.52 16.15 9.79
CA SER A 83 -16.51 15.14 10.85
C SER A 83 -17.80 14.31 10.93
N PRO A 84 -19.02 14.91 10.87
CA PRO A 84 -20.25 14.13 10.88
C PRO A 84 -20.38 13.22 9.65
N LEU A 85 -20.01 13.73 8.47
CA LEU A 85 -20.09 12.99 7.22
C LEU A 85 -19.12 11.80 7.22
N ARG A 86 -17.93 11.96 7.80
CA ARG A 86 -16.98 10.85 7.98
C ARG A 86 -17.53 9.75 8.87
N LEU A 87 -18.15 10.10 10.00
CA LEU A 87 -18.76 9.13 10.89
C LEU A 87 -19.89 8.37 10.20
N ASP A 88 -20.70 9.05 9.40
CA ASP A 88 -21.77 8.43 8.62
C ASP A 88 -21.20 7.47 7.56
N VAL A 89 -20.13 7.85 6.85
CA VAL A 89 -19.43 6.98 5.90
C VAL A 89 -18.81 5.77 6.58
N VAL A 90 -18.22 5.93 7.77
CA VAL A 90 -17.67 4.81 8.56
C VAL A 90 -18.77 3.85 9.00
N LYS A 91 -19.90 4.38 9.50
CA LYS A 91 -21.07 3.56 9.88
C LYS A 91 -21.61 2.80 8.68
N PHE A 92 -21.74 3.46 7.53
CA PHE A 92 -22.16 2.82 6.29
C PHE A 92 -21.20 1.69 5.89
N ALA A 93 -19.89 1.96 5.88
CA ALA A 93 -18.89 0.96 5.55
C ALA A 93 -18.82 -0.21 6.57
N ALA A 94 -19.29 0.01 7.80
CA ALA A 94 -19.44 -1.02 8.84
C ALA A 94 -20.83 -1.69 8.85
N ARG A 95 -21.72 -1.34 7.90
CA ARG A 95 -23.11 -1.82 7.81
C ARG A 95 -23.96 -1.51 9.05
N GLN A 96 -23.67 -0.40 9.70
CA GLN A 96 -24.38 0.06 10.89
C GLN A 96 -25.42 1.12 10.51
N GLY A 97 -26.69 0.70 10.36
CA GLY A 97 -27.85 1.58 10.20
C GLY A 97 -28.13 2.08 8.78
N ILE A 98 -29.21 2.88 8.64
CA ILE A 98 -29.63 3.50 7.38
C ILE A 98 -28.86 4.81 7.19
N CYS A 99 -28.10 4.95 6.11
CA CYS A 99 -27.23 6.10 5.89
C CYS A 99 -27.76 7.04 4.80
N ARG A 100 -28.06 8.30 5.15
CA ARG A 100 -28.38 9.39 4.20
C ARG A 100 -27.13 10.12 3.67
N SER A 101 -25.95 9.56 3.88
CA SER A 101 -24.66 10.19 3.55
C SER A 101 -24.47 10.43 2.05
N ARG A 102 -25.02 9.56 1.20
CA ARG A 102 -24.85 9.61 -0.27
C ARG A 102 -25.40 10.90 -0.87
N ASP A 103 -26.68 11.21 -0.63
CA ASP A 103 -27.31 12.41 -1.19
C ASP A 103 -26.67 13.70 -0.67
N LYS A 104 -26.30 13.70 0.62
CA LYS A 104 -25.59 14.82 1.23
C LYS A 104 -24.21 15.02 0.60
N LEU A 105 -23.47 13.94 0.40
CA LEU A 105 -22.15 13.98 -0.22
C LEU A 105 -22.21 14.45 -1.67
N GLN A 106 -23.16 13.95 -2.46
CA GLN A 106 -23.34 14.35 -3.86
C GLN A 106 -23.71 15.83 -3.98
N LYS A 107 -24.60 16.35 -3.12
CA LYS A 107 -24.88 17.79 -3.04
C LYS A 107 -23.63 18.61 -2.71
N LEU A 108 -22.83 18.16 -1.74
CA LEU A 108 -21.59 18.84 -1.37
C LEU A 108 -20.53 18.76 -2.47
N LEU A 109 -20.43 17.66 -3.22
CA LEU A 109 -19.53 17.54 -4.38
C LEU A 109 -19.95 18.44 -5.54
N GLN A 110 -21.25 18.64 -5.75
CA GLN A 110 -21.74 19.61 -6.73
C GLN A 110 -21.39 21.05 -6.32
N GLU A 111 -21.48 21.38 -5.03
CA GLU A 111 -21.13 22.70 -4.51
C GLU A 111 -19.61 22.94 -4.45
N PHE A 112 -18.84 21.90 -4.09
CA PHE A 112 -17.40 21.94 -3.88
C PHE A 112 -16.67 20.85 -4.69
N PRO A 113 -16.67 20.93 -6.04
CA PRO A 113 -16.17 19.86 -6.92
C PRO A 113 -14.66 19.64 -6.85
N SER A 114 -13.90 20.49 -6.14
CA SER A 114 -12.45 20.36 -5.96
C SER A 114 -12.06 20.10 -4.51
N HIS A 115 -13.02 19.74 -3.65
CA HIS A 115 -12.74 19.41 -2.26
C HIS A 115 -12.22 17.96 -2.15
N ALA A 116 -10.92 17.80 -1.96
CA ALA A 116 -10.25 16.50 -1.94
C ALA A 116 -10.88 15.50 -0.97
N GLU A 117 -11.23 15.94 0.22
CA GLU A 117 -11.81 15.03 1.21
C GLU A 117 -13.21 14.53 0.83
N LEU A 118 -14.02 15.30 0.09
CA LEU A 118 -15.32 14.84 -0.36
C LEU A 118 -15.15 13.72 -1.41
N HIS A 119 -14.19 13.87 -2.33
CA HIS A 119 -13.83 12.82 -3.28
C HIS A 119 -13.31 11.57 -2.57
N ALA A 120 -12.49 11.72 -1.53
CA ALA A 120 -12.03 10.59 -0.73
C ALA A 120 -13.20 9.83 -0.06
N LEU A 121 -14.16 10.58 0.51
CA LEU A 121 -15.36 9.98 1.12
C LEU A 121 -16.26 9.32 0.07
N ASN A 122 -16.35 9.89 -1.13
CA ASN A 122 -17.15 9.33 -2.22
C ASN A 122 -16.54 8.01 -2.71
N ALA A 123 -15.22 7.99 -2.92
CA ALA A 123 -14.48 6.77 -3.23
C ALA A 123 -14.72 5.65 -2.19
N ILE A 124 -14.77 5.99 -0.88
CA ILE A 124 -15.09 5.00 0.17
C ILE A 124 -16.51 4.46 0.03
N LEU A 125 -17.51 5.32 -0.22
CA LEU A 125 -18.89 4.87 -0.42
C LEU A 125 -19.03 3.99 -1.66
N THR A 126 -18.46 4.42 -2.79
CA THR A 126 -18.47 3.66 -4.05
C THR A 126 -17.74 2.32 -3.91
N TYR A 127 -16.64 2.28 -3.14
CA TYR A 127 -15.98 1.02 -2.79
C TYR A 127 -16.93 0.09 -2.04
N THR A 128 -17.59 0.58 -0.99
CA THR A 128 -18.53 -0.22 -0.20
C THR A 128 -19.67 -0.75 -1.07
N ASP A 129 -20.27 0.08 -1.92
CA ASP A 129 -21.30 -0.32 -2.87
C ASP A 129 -20.78 -1.40 -3.84
N CYS A 130 -19.56 -1.21 -4.35
CA CYS A 130 -18.92 -2.18 -5.23
C CYS A 130 -18.72 -3.55 -4.56
N GLN A 131 -18.37 -3.58 -3.27
CA GLN A 131 -18.21 -4.83 -2.52
C GLN A 131 -19.55 -5.55 -2.28
N GLU A 132 -20.67 -4.82 -2.26
CA GLU A 132 -22.01 -5.37 -2.05
C GLU A 132 -22.70 -5.78 -3.35
N SER A 133 -22.25 -5.26 -4.48
CA SER A 133 -22.78 -5.64 -5.79
C SER A 133 -22.51 -7.12 -6.12
N GLY A 134 -23.45 -7.80 -6.78
CA GLY A 134 -23.29 -9.17 -7.29
C GLY A 134 -22.59 -9.26 -8.66
N GLN A 135 -22.26 -8.12 -9.28
CA GLN A 135 -21.81 -8.05 -10.68
C GLN A 135 -20.29 -8.18 -10.81
N ASP A 136 -19.79 -9.42 -10.87
CA ASP A 136 -18.34 -9.68 -10.85
C ASP A 136 -17.56 -9.12 -12.04
N GLU A 137 -18.18 -8.94 -13.21
CA GLU A 137 -17.52 -8.45 -14.44
C GLU A 137 -17.14 -6.97 -14.38
N GLU A 138 -18.01 -6.09 -13.88
CA GLU A 138 -17.77 -4.65 -13.83
C GLU A 138 -17.00 -4.20 -12.59
N LYS A 139 -17.02 -4.99 -11.51
CA LYS A 139 -16.33 -4.68 -10.24
C LYS A 139 -14.90 -4.22 -10.40
N LEU A 140 -14.11 -4.84 -11.29
CA LEU A 140 -12.71 -4.49 -11.45
C LEU A 140 -12.52 -3.06 -12.01
N PHE A 141 -13.39 -2.65 -12.94
CA PHE A 141 -13.35 -1.30 -13.51
C PHE A 141 -13.79 -0.27 -12.47
N THR A 142 -14.88 -0.55 -11.75
CA THR A 142 -15.32 0.30 -10.64
C THR A 142 -14.23 0.44 -9.57
N LEU A 143 -13.56 -0.66 -9.19
CA LEU A 143 -12.44 -0.60 -8.24
C LEU A 143 -11.27 0.24 -8.77
N LYS A 144 -10.95 0.16 -10.07
CA LYS A 144 -9.93 1.03 -10.69
C LYS A 144 -10.32 2.50 -10.54
N ASP A 145 -11.55 2.85 -10.88
CA ASP A 145 -12.01 4.24 -10.84
C ASP A 145 -11.99 4.79 -9.41
N VAL A 146 -12.40 3.97 -8.44
CA VAL A 146 -12.31 4.30 -7.02
C VAL A 146 -10.87 4.50 -6.56
N VAL A 147 -9.93 3.64 -6.99
CA VAL A 147 -8.49 3.81 -6.68
C VAL A 147 -7.98 5.14 -7.25
N ILE A 148 -8.34 5.47 -8.49
CA ILE A 148 -7.93 6.72 -9.14
C ILE A 148 -8.51 7.92 -8.40
N GLU A 149 -9.81 7.92 -8.08
CA GLU A 149 -10.47 9.01 -7.35
C GLU A 149 -9.82 9.23 -5.98
N MET A 150 -9.60 8.15 -5.23
CA MET A 150 -8.97 8.22 -3.91
C MET A 150 -7.52 8.71 -3.98
N ALA A 151 -6.70 8.18 -4.89
CA ALA A 151 -5.32 8.63 -5.06
C ALA A 151 -5.26 10.09 -5.49
N THR A 152 -6.14 10.50 -6.40
CA THR A 152 -6.29 11.91 -6.83
C THR A 152 -6.64 12.80 -5.64
N ALA A 153 -7.57 12.38 -4.77
CA ALA A 153 -7.88 13.12 -3.56
C ALA A 153 -6.65 13.30 -2.65
N LEU A 154 -5.86 12.25 -2.43
CA LEU A 154 -4.62 12.33 -1.64
C LEU A 154 -3.63 13.35 -2.23
N HIS A 155 -3.42 13.33 -3.55
CA HIS A 155 -2.57 14.30 -4.26
C HIS A 155 -3.02 15.75 -4.11
N ASN A 156 -4.29 15.99 -3.78
CA ASN A 156 -4.87 17.33 -3.61
C ASN A 156 -5.10 17.70 -2.14
N GLY A 157 -4.36 17.09 -1.21
CA GLY A 157 -4.40 17.41 0.22
C GLY A 157 -5.51 16.69 0.99
N GLY A 158 -5.99 15.56 0.47
CA GLY A 158 -6.90 14.66 1.19
C GLY A 158 -6.19 13.62 2.06
N ASP A 159 -4.93 13.82 2.43
CA ASP A 159 -3.98 12.84 2.98
C ASP A 159 -4.06 12.63 4.50
N SER A 160 -5.26 12.59 5.07
CA SER A 160 -5.43 12.19 6.48
C SER A 160 -5.09 10.72 6.69
N VAL A 161 -4.67 10.35 7.91
CA VAL A 161 -4.40 8.94 8.28
C VAL A 161 -5.61 8.04 7.97
N PHE A 162 -6.81 8.54 8.24
CA PHE A 162 -8.07 7.88 7.88
C PHE A 162 -8.16 7.57 6.37
N ASN A 163 -7.94 8.58 5.53
CA ASN A 163 -8.03 8.42 4.08
C ASN A 163 -6.92 7.50 3.55
N ILE A 164 -5.69 7.63 4.04
CA ILE A 164 -4.58 6.75 3.63
C ILE A 164 -4.86 5.29 3.97
N THR A 165 -5.40 4.98 5.16
CA THR A 165 -5.79 3.61 5.48
C THR A 165 -6.84 3.08 4.49
N TRP A 166 -7.87 3.88 4.20
CA TRP A 166 -8.89 3.48 3.23
C TRP A 166 -8.31 3.28 1.83
N PHE A 167 -7.44 4.18 1.38
CA PHE A 167 -6.73 4.05 0.11
C PHE A 167 -5.98 2.72 0.02
N LEU A 168 -5.16 2.37 1.03
CA LEU A 168 -4.43 1.10 1.03
C LEU A 168 -5.36 -0.11 0.99
N LYS A 169 -6.47 -0.09 1.76
CA LYS A 169 -7.46 -1.16 1.75
C LYS A 169 -8.10 -1.35 0.38
N ILE A 170 -8.51 -0.25 -0.26
CA ILE A 170 -9.12 -0.26 -1.59
C ILE A 170 -8.10 -0.72 -2.63
N TYR A 171 -6.88 -0.19 -2.58
CA TYR A 171 -5.80 -0.54 -3.49
C TYR A 171 -5.41 -2.02 -3.38
N ILE A 172 -5.29 -2.56 -2.17
CA ILE A 172 -5.02 -3.99 -1.96
C ILE A 172 -6.17 -4.83 -2.52
N THR A 173 -7.42 -4.45 -2.27
CA THR A 173 -8.60 -5.17 -2.83
C THR A 173 -8.55 -5.18 -4.36
N TYR A 174 -8.25 -4.02 -4.96
CA TYR A 174 -8.06 -3.89 -6.41
C TYR A 174 -6.96 -4.81 -6.94
N LEU A 175 -5.77 -4.81 -6.32
CA LEU A 175 -4.66 -5.68 -6.72
C LEU A 175 -5.03 -7.15 -6.66
N VAL A 176 -5.79 -7.58 -5.64
CA VAL A 176 -6.24 -8.97 -5.48
C VAL A 176 -7.22 -9.36 -6.58
N SER A 177 -8.23 -8.53 -6.83
CA SER A 177 -9.19 -8.75 -7.91
C SER A 177 -8.49 -8.83 -9.27
N LEU A 178 -7.50 -7.96 -9.50
CA LEU A 178 -6.71 -7.96 -10.73
C LEU A 178 -5.86 -9.24 -10.85
N GLN A 179 -5.13 -9.63 -9.79
CA GLN A 179 -4.33 -10.86 -9.76
C GLN A 179 -5.17 -12.11 -10.06
N GLU A 180 -6.36 -12.19 -9.50
CA GLU A 180 -7.29 -13.31 -9.70
C GLU A 180 -7.78 -13.37 -11.16
N ARG A 181 -8.07 -12.22 -11.77
CA ARG A 181 -8.41 -12.13 -13.21
C ARG A 181 -7.25 -12.60 -14.10
N PHE A 182 -6.03 -12.16 -13.83
CA PHE A 182 -4.84 -12.64 -14.53
C PHE A 182 -4.63 -14.15 -14.36
N LYS A 183 -4.83 -14.68 -13.14
CA LYS A 183 -4.71 -16.12 -12.85
C LYS A 183 -5.71 -16.95 -13.66
N ARG A 184 -6.98 -16.53 -13.71
CA ARG A 184 -8.02 -17.19 -14.51
C ARG A 184 -7.69 -17.14 -16.00
N LEU A 185 -7.31 -15.97 -16.52
CA LEU A 185 -6.94 -15.83 -17.92
C LEU A 185 -5.75 -16.73 -18.30
N LEU A 186 -4.71 -16.77 -17.46
CA LEU A 186 -3.53 -17.63 -17.65
C LEU A 186 -3.84 -19.13 -17.60
N SER A 187 -4.84 -19.56 -16.83
CA SER A 187 -5.26 -20.97 -16.80
C SER A 187 -5.92 -21.42 -18.10
N VAL A 188 -6.56 -20.50 -18.82
CA VAL A 188 -7.18 -20.76 -20.12
C VAL A 188 -6.18 -20.58 -21.25
N ARG A 189 -5.30 -19.58 -21.12
CA ARG A 189 -4.33 -19.20 -22.14
C ARG A 189 -2.98 -18.86 -21.49
N PRO A 190 -2.03 -19.81 -21.48
CA PRO A 190 -0.67 -19.52 -21.07
C PRO A 190 -0.06 -18.48 -22.01
N ASP A 191 0.30 -17.33 -21.45
CA ASP A 191 0.94 -16.24 -22.18
C ASP A 191 2.14 -15.74 -21.35
N PRO A 192 3.36 -15.79 -21.89
CA PRO A 192 4.55 -15.34 -21.18
C PRO A 192 4.49 -13.88 -20.71
N GLU A 193 3.85 -13.00 -21.47
CA GLU A 193 3.71 -11.58 -21.13
C GLU A 193 2.73 -11.39 -19.97
N LEU A 194 1.56 -12.04 -20.04
CA LEU A 194 0.59 -12.04 -18.93
C LEU A 194 1.17 -12.66 -17.66
N LYS A 195 2.04 -13.67 -17.79
CA LYS A 195 2.76 -14.27 -16.66
C LYS A 195 3.71 -13.28 -15.99
N ARG A 196 4.39 -12.41 -16.76
CA ARG A 196 5.23 -11.33 -16.22
C ARG A 196 4.38 -10.31 -15.46
N TYR A 197 3.25 -9.87 -16.02
CA TYR A 197 2.33 -8.97 -15.31
C TYR A 197 1.81 -9.58 -14.01
N GLN A 198 1.47 -10.87 -14.01
CA GLN A 198 1.09 -11.58 -12.79
C GLN A 198 2.23 -11.61 -11.76
N GLN A 199 3.48 -11.86 -12.19
CA GLN A 199 4.64 -11.84 -11.29
C GLN A 199 4.86 -10.45 -10.68
N GLN A 200 4.78 -9.38 -11.48
CA GLN A 200 4.84 -8.02 -10.98
C GLN A 200 3.73 -7.73 -9.97
N LEU A 201 2.48 -8.10 -10.26
CA LEU A 201 1.37 -7.94 -9.32
C LEU A 201 1.62 -8.70 -8.02
N ARG A 202 2.21 -9.91 -8.07
CA ARG A 202 2.59 -10.65 -6.85
C ARG A 202 3.64 -9.89 -6.05
N ARG A 203 4.61 -9.23 -6.68
CA ARG A 203 5.60 -8.40 -5.96
C ARG A 203 4.94 -7.23 -5.22
N LEU A 204 3.84 -6.69 -5.74
CA LEU A 204 3.05 -5.68 -5.04
C LEU A 204 2.31 -6.21 -3.80
N SER A 205 2.33 -7.52 -3.52
CA SER A 205 1.73 -8.06 -2.29
C SER A 205 2.42 -7.57 -1.02
N ILE A 206 3.66 -7.09 -1.11
CA ILE A 206 4.39 -6.46 0.01
C ILE A 206 3.61 -5.28 0.63
N ILE A 207 2.73 -4.64 -0.15
CA ILE A 207 1.87 -3.55 0.32
C ILE A 207 0.91 -4.03 1.42
N ARG A 208 0.56 -5.33 1.44
CA ARG A 208 -0.22 -5.92 2.53
C ARG A 208 0.54 -5.89 3.86
N GLU A 209 1.83 -6.16 3.85
CA GLU A 209 2.67 -6.08 5.06
C GLU A 209 2.73 -4.62 5.56
N GLN A 210 2.75 -3.65 4.64
CA GLN A 210 2.73 -2.22 4.99
C GLN A 210 1.37 -1.76 5.54
N MET A 211 0.28 -2.47 5.21
CA MET A 211 -1.04 -2.20 5.77
C MET A 211 -1.05 -2.39 7.29
N ASP A 212 -0.31 -3.36 7.82
CA ASP A 212 -0.24 -3.61 9.26
C ASP A 212 0.42 -2.45 10.02
N LEU A 213 1.46 -1.85 9.43
CA LEU A 213 2.10 -0.64 9.96
C LEU A 213 1.11 0.53 9.97
N GLN A 214 0.36 0.72 8.89
CA GLN A 214 -0.66 1.78 8.82
C GLN A 214 -1.79 1.54 9.82
N LEU A 215 -2.25 0.29 9.99
CA LEU A 215 -3.28 -0.06 10.97
C LEU A 215 -2.79 0.11 12.41
N LYS A 216 -1.51 -0.15 12.69
CA LYS A 216 -0.88 0.17 13.99
C LYS A 216 -0.92 1.67 14.24
N LEU A 217 -0.50 2.48 13.26
CA LEU A 217 -0.55 3.94 13.34
C LEU A 217 -1.99 4.44 13.58
N GLN A 218 -2.95 3.94 12.80
CA GLN A 218 -4.37 4.26 12.99
C GLN A 218 -4.85 3.92 14.40
N ARG A 219 -4.51 2.73 14.94
CA ARG A 219 -4.91 2.34 16.30
C ARG A 219 -4.34 3.27 17.35
N MET A 220 -3.07 3.67 17.21
CA MET A 220 -2.41 4.62 18.13
C MET A 220 -3.03 6.01 18.09
N LEU A 221 -3.52 6.44 16.93
CA LEU A 221 -4.08 7.78 16.73
C LEU A 221 -5.61 7.83 16.87
N LYS A 222 -6.29 6.69 16.95
CA LYS A 222 -7.76 6.63 17.04
C LYS A 222 -8.25 7.44 18.24
N GLY A 223 -9.21 8.32 18.01
CA GLY A 223 -9.73 9.23 19.05
C GLY A 223 -8.91 10.50 19.27
N THR A 224 -7.75 10.64 18.60
CA THR A 224 -6.97 11.89 18.60
C THR A 224 -7.31 12.75 17.39
N PHE A 225 -7.02 14.05 17.45
CA PHE A 225 -7.19 14.96 16.31
C PHE A 225 -6.28 14.60 15.13
N TYR A 226 -5.16 13.91 15.35
CA TYR A 226 -4.23 13.50 14.29
C TYR A 226 -4.80 12.47 13.32
N PHE A 227 -5.73 11.64 13.78
CA PHE A 227 -6.33 10.61 12.93
C PHE A 227 -7.13 11.20 11.77
N LEU A 228 -7.81 12.30 12.05
CA LEU A 228 -8.79 12.95 11.19
C LEU A 228 -8.25 14.22 10.55
N SER A 229 -7.23 14.85 11.13
CA SER A 229 -6.70 16.09 10.58
C SER A 229 -5.81 15.82 9.36
N ILE A 230 -5.97 16.68 8.36
CA ILE A 230 -5.06 16.79 7.23
C ILE A 230 -3.82 17.55 7.72
N THR A 231 -2.64 17.15 7.28
CA THR A 231 -1.41 17.88 7.54
C THR A 231 -1.18 18.85 6.39
N THR A 232 -1.28 20.15 6.65
CA THR A 232 -1.05 21.13 5.58
C THR A 232 0.44 21.30 5.30
N GLU A 233 0.80 21.75 4.10
CA GLU A 233 2.17 22.10 3.75
C GLU A 233 2.77 23.12 4.73
N GLN A 234 1.98 24.09 5.20
CA GLN A 234 2.42 25.08 6.18
C GLN A 234 2.70 24.45 7.55
N GLU A 235 1.86 23.53 8.01
CA GLU A 235 2.09 22.77 9.24
C GLU A 235 3.35 21.92 9.14
N LEU A 236 3.60 21.27 8.00
CA LEU A 236 4.79 20.48 7.77
C LEU A 236 6.07 21.34 7.82
N LYS A 237 6.10 22.45 7.07
CA LYS A 237 7.23 23.40 7.07
C LYS A 237 7.49 23.98 8.45
N ALA A 238 6.44 24.37 9.17
CA ALA A 238 6.56 24.86 10.55
C ALA A 238 7.10 23.77 11.49
N SER A 239 6.74 22.52 11.26
CA SER A 239 7.21 21.38 12.07
C SER A 239 8.68 21.10 11.84
N CYS A 240 9.14 21.15 10.59
CA CYS A 240 10.56 21.09 10.27
C CYS A 240 11.33 22.23 10.96
N LYS A 241 10.82 23.47 10.93
CA LYS A 241 11.45 24.61 11.60
C LYS A 241 11.55 24.40 13.12
N ALA A 242 10.47 23.96 13.76
CA ALA A 242 10.45 23.69 15.20
C ALA A 242 11.45 22.59 15.59
N PHE A 243 11.57 21.55 14.77
CA PHE A 243 12.55 20.48 14.95
C PHE A 243 14.00 21.00 14.87
N LEU A 244 14.29 21.92 13.95
CA LEU A 244 15.61 22.57 13.83
C LEU A 244 15.94 23.48 15.01
N GLU A 245 14.93 24.08 15.62
CA GLU A 245 15.06 24.93 16.81
C GLU A 245 15.18 24.10 18.12
N ASN A 246 15.26 22.76 18.04
CA ASN A 246 15.19 21.83 19.18
C ASN A 246 13.92 21.98 20.03
N ASP A 247 12.84 22.55 19.48
CA ASP A 247 11.52 22.66 20.11
C ASP A 247 10.55 21.65 19.47
N GLU A 248 10.88 20.37 19.59
CA GLU A 248 10.09 19.27 19.01
C GLU A 248 8.65 19.20 19.53
N ASN A 249 8.40 19.74 20.73
CA ASN A 249 7.09 19.77 21.36
C ASN A 249 6.28 21.03 21.03
N ARG A 250 6.82 21.94 20.21
CA ARG A 250 6.14 23.15 19.77
C ARG A 250 4.77 22.82 19.21
N LYS A 251 3.77 23.60 19.65
CA LYS A 251 2.40 23.51 19.14
C LYS A 251 2.28 24.29 17.83
N ILE A 252 1.79 23.61 16.80
CA ILE A 252 1.63 24.10 15.43
C ILE A 252 0.18 23.93 15.02
N GLY A 253 -0.35 24.92 14.29
CA GLY A 253 -1.72 24.89 13.77
C GLY A 253 -2.74 24.67 14.87
N GLN A 254 -3.55 23.61 14.74
CA GLN A 254 -4.58 23.21 15.72
C GLN A 254 -3.99 22.56 16.99
N ARG A 255 -2.95 23.16 17.57
CA ARG A 255 -2.23 22.66 18.76
C ARG A 255 -1.59 21.27 18.59
N LYS A 256 -1.29 20.89 17.34
CA LYS A 256 -0.55 19.67 17.02
C LYS A 256 0.92 19.86 17.43
N LYS A 257 1.56 18.86 18.02
CA LYS A 257 2.99 18.91 18.31
C LYS A 257 3.80 18.64 17.05
N ALA A 258 4.88 19.39 16.85
CA ALA A 258 5.74 19.31 15.67
C ALA A 258 6.28 17.89 15.41
N ASN A 259 6.80 17.22 16.44
CA ASN A 259 7.31 15.87 16.33
C ASN A 259 6.27 14.84 15.84
N TYR A 260 5.03 14.93 16.32
CA TYR A 260 3.95 14.04 15.87
C TYR A 260 3.54 14.33 14.43
N ILE A 261 3.50 15.60 13.99
CA ILE A 261 3.25 15.93 12.58
C ILE A 261 4.31 15.26 11.69
N LEU A 262 5.59 15.44 12.01
CA LEU A 262 6.69 14.84 11.26
C LEU A 262 6.63 13.32 11.28
N TYR A 263 6.40 12.73 12.44
CA TYR A 263 6.30 11.27 12.58
C TYR A 263 5.18 10.69 11.72
N ILE A 264 3.97 11.26 11.78
CA ILE A 264 2.81 10.78 11.01
C ILE A 264 3.06 10.92 9.51
N ASN A 265 3.60 12.06 9.08
CA ASN A 265 3.92 12.31 7.69
C ASN A 265 4.99 11.33 7.19
N GLN A 266 6.06 11.12 7.96
CA GLN A 266 7.13 10.18 7.60
C GLN A 266 6.63 8.73 7.51
N MET A 267 5.84 8.28 8.47
CA MET A 267 5.24 6.93 8.44
C MET A 267 4.30 6.76 7.24
N THR A 268 3.48 7.77 6.96
CA THR A 268 2.60 7.78 5.78
C THR A 268 3.40 7.66 4.50
N LEU A 269 4.43 8.49 4.33
CA LEU A 269 5.26 8.50 3.12
C LEU A 269 6.03 7.18 2.95
N PHE A 270 6.51 6.58 4.03
CA PHE A 270 7.15 5.27 4.02
C PHE A 270 6.19 4.14 3.62
N VAL A 271 4.92 4.21 4.01
CA VAL A 271 3.93 3.22 3.55
C VAL A 271 3.62 3.45 2.06
N LEU A 272 3.42 4.70 1.65
CA LEU A 272 3.09 5.06 0.27
C LEU A 272 4.26 4.88 -0.71
N SER A 273 5.52 4.86 -0.26
CA SER A 273 6.68 4.56 -1.11
C SER A 273 6.65 3.15 -1.70
N HIS A 274 5.85 2.25 -1.12
CA HIS A 274 5.62 0.91 -1.66
C HIS A 274 4.49 0.87 -2.70
N VAL A 275 3.82 1.99 -2.98
CA VAL A 275 2.69 2.07 -3.90
C VAL A 275 3.13 2.83 -5.17
N PRO A 276 3.37 2.16 -6.31
CA PRO A 276 3.97 2.79 -7.50
C PRO A 276 3.18 3.99 -8.04
N ILE A 277 1.84 3.95 -7.96
CA ILE A 277 1.00 5.06 -8.43
C ILE A 277 1.16 6.33 -7.59
N MET A 278 1.75 6.24 -6.39
CA MET A 278 1.96 7.35 -5.45
C MET A 278 3.39 7.90 -5.49
N GLU A 279 4.26 7.43 -6.38
CA GLU A 279 5.67 7.86 -6.47
C GLU A 279 5.82 9.39 -6.49
N ASN A 280 5.11 10.06 -7.40
CA ASN A 280 5.13 11.52 -7.51
C ASN A 280 4.62 12.22 -6.25
N TYR A 281 3.63 11.65 -5.55
CA TYR A 281 3.14 12.21 -4.29
C TYR A 281 4.23 12.18 -3.22
N VAL A 282 4.91 11.04 -3.10
CA VAL A 282 5.97 10.85 -2.12
C VAL A 282 7.13 11.79 -2.40
N GLU A 283 7.61 11.86 -3.64
CA GLU A 283 8.71 12.76 -4.03
C GLU A 283 8.39 14.23 -3.76
N ASN A 284 7.21 14.69 -4.20
CA ASN A 284 6.80 16.08 -3.99
C ASN A 284 6.71 16.44 -2.50
N THR A 285 6.23 15.52 -1.67
CA THR A 285 6.13 15.76 -0.22
C THR A 285 7.50 15.71 0.45
N LEU A 286 8.38 14.77 0.07
CA LEU A 286 9.76 14.71 0.58
C LEU A 286 10.58 15.94 0.21
N ASN A 287 10.33 16.55 -0.95
CA ASN A 287 10.98 17.80 -1.37
C ASN A 287 10.59 19.00 -0.49
N MET A 288 9.50 18.91 0.26
CA MET A 288 9.12 19.94 1.25
C MET A 288 9.89 19.80 2.57
N ILE A 289 10.51 18.65 2.83
CA ILE A 289 11.30 18.38 4.03
C ILE A 289 12.76 18.80 3.75
N PRO A 290 13.31 19.74 4.54
CA PRO A 290 14.65 20.26 4.31
C PRO A 290 15.74 19.27 4.76
N ASP A 291 16.84 19.21 4.00
CA ASP A 291 18.00 18.33 4.26
C ASP A 291 19.02 19.02 5.19
N ILE A 292 18.57 19.42 6.38
CA ILE A 292 19.38 20.23 7.31
C ILE A 292 19.77 19.44 8.57
N HIS A 293 18.95 18.48 8.99
CA HIS A 293 19.19 17.68 10.21
C HIS A 293 19.43 16.22 9.85
N ARG A 294 20.44 15.59 10.45
CA ARG A 294 20.83 14.17 10.23
C ARG A 294 19.62 13.23 10.25
N ASP A 295 18.78 13.28 11.27
CA ASP A 295 17.59 12.42 11.37
C ASP A 295 16.57 12.64 10.25
N LEU A 296 16.34 13.89 9.83
CA LEU A 296 15.43 14.18 8.72
C LEU A 296 16.00 13.62 7.40
N ILE A 297 17.31 13.80 7.19
CA ILE A 297 18.04 13.25 6.05
C ILE A 297 17.91 11.72 6.05
N LEU A 298 18.24 11.04 7.16
CA LEU A 298 18.19 9.59 7.25
C LEU A 298 16.78 9.03 7.01
N LYS A 299 15.74 9.68 7.57
CA LYS A 299 14.35 9.28 7.32
C LYS A 299 13.92 9.49 5.87
N LYS A 300 14.30 10.60 5.23
CA LYS A 300 14.06 10.83 3.79
C LYS A 300 14.77 9.77 2.96
N ARG A 301 16.02 9.45 3.28
CA ARG A 301 16.79 8.38 2.61
C ARG A 301 16.11 7.01 2.78
N MET A 302 15.59 6.69 3.95
CA MET A 302 14.85 5.45 4.18
C MET A 302 13.62 5.32 3.26
N ILE A 303 12.85 6.41 3.10
CA ILE A 303 11.67 6.43 2.22
C ILE A 303 12.09 6.29 0.75
N LEU A 304 13.11 7.02 0.31
CA LEU A 304 13.65 6.91 -1.06
C LEU A 304 14.20 5.51 -1.36
N ALA A 305 14.93 4.91 -0.42
CA ALA A 305 15.43 3.54 -0.54
C ALA A 305 14.28 2.52 -0.69
N SER A 306 13.16 2.71 0.02
CA SER A 306 11.95 1.91 -0.15
C SER A 306 11.34 2.05 -1.56
N MET A 307 11.31 3.27 -2.11
CA MET A 307 10.85 3.50 -3.49
C MET A 307 11.74 2.77 -4.51
N THR A 308 13.07 2.91 -4.40
CA THR A 308 14.02 2.23 -5.29
C THR A 308 13.94 0.70 -5.13
N LYS A 309 13.75 0.20 -3.90
CA LYS A 309 13.48 -1.23 -3.63
C LYS A 309 12.23 -1.74 -4.35
N MET A 310 11.17 -0.94 -4.40
CA MET A 310 9.96 -1.26 -5.17
C MET A 310 10.25 -1.29 -6.68
N LYS A 311 10.97 -0.30 -7.23
CA LYS A 311 11.38 -0.27 -8.65
C LYS A 311 12.20 -1.50 -9.04
N TYR A 312 13.16 -1.87 -8.21
CA TYR A 312 13.95 -3.09 -8.36
C TYR A 312 13.07 -4.35 -8.38
N SER A 313 12.16 -4.50 -7.41
CA SER A 313 11.25 -5.65 -7.33
C SER A 313 10.34 -5.76 -8.56
N MET A 314 9.90 -4.62 -9.08
CA MET A 314 9.09 -4.53 -10.30
C MET A 314 9.89 -4.87 -11.56
N ALA A 315 11.16 -4.45 -11.65
CA ALA A 315 12.05 -4.82 -12.74
C ALA A 315 12.29 -6.34 -12.79
N LEU A 316 12.52 -6.97 -11.63
CA LEU A 316 12.59 -8.43 -11.53
C LEU A 316 11.29 -9.11 -12.00
N GLY A 317 10.12 -8.58 -11.62
CA GLY A 317 8.84 -9.11 -12.08
C GLY A 317 8.63 -9.02 -13.60
N LYS A 318 9.25 -8.03 -14.26
CA LYS A 318 9.28 -7.90 -15.74
C LYS A 318 10.31 -8.81 -16.42
N ASN A 319 11.19 -9.46 -15.66
CA ASN A 319 12.44 -10.05 -16.13
C ASN A 319 13.35 -9.03 -16.84
N ASP A 320 13.31 -7.76 -16.40
CA ASP A 320 14.19 -6.71 -16.90
C ASP A 320 15.46 -6.69 -16.05
N ILE A 321 16.40 -7.57 -16.39
CA ILE A 321 17.67 -7.75 -15.66
C ILE A 321 18.54 -6.49 -15.71
N ARG A 322 18.46 -5.72 -16.79
CA ARG A 322 19.23 -4.48 -16.94
C ARG A 322 18.76 -3.44 -15.92
N SER A 323 17.47 -3.13 -15.91
CA SER A 323 16.91 -2.16 -14.95
C SER A 323 17.08 -2.67 -13.52
N ALA A 324 16.92 -3.97 -13.26
CA ALA A 324 17.17 -4.55 -11.94
C ALA A 324 18.63 -4.34 -11.48
N ARG A 325 19.61 -4.46 -12.38
CA ARG A 325 21.03 -4.19 -12.09
C ARG A 325 21.30 -2.72 -11.80
N GLU A 326 20.67 -1.83 -12.56
CA GLU A 326 20.79 -0.39 -12.37
C GLU A 326 20.24 -0.01 -10.99
N TYR A 327 19.01 -0.43 -10.66
CA TYR A 327 18.40 -0.15 -9.36
C TYR A 327 19.11 -0.84 -8.19
N SER A 328 19.63 -2.06 -8.34
CA SER A 328 20.40 -2.72 -7.27
C SER A 328 21.71 -1.99 -6.97
N SER A 329 22.40 -1.53 -8.03
CA SER A 329 23.63 -0.74 -7.89
C SER A 329 23.36 0.63 -7.27
N GLU A 330 22.30 1.31 -7.70
CA GLU A 330 21.84 2.57 -7.12
C GLU A 330 21.54 2.40 -5.63
N LEU A 331 20.74 1.40 -5.26
CA LEU A 331 20.33 1.17 -3.88
C LEU A 331 21.53 0.79 -2.99
N TYR A 332 22.46 -0.02 -3.50
CA TYR A 332 23.70 -0.36 -2.79
C TYR A 332 24.55 0.88 -2.52
N ASN A 333 24.85 1.66 -3.56
CA ASN A 333 25.66 2.88 -3.45
C ASN A 333 25.00 3.92 -2.55
N PHE A 334 23.68 4.09 -2.70
CA PHE A 334 22.89 4.99 -1.88
C PHE A 334 22.90 4.59 -0.40
N SER A 335 22.79 3.29 -0.10
CA SER A 335 22.86 2.80 1.28
C SER A 335 24.27 2.97 1.85
N LEU A 336 25.30 2.62 1.08
CA LEU A 336 26.70 2.75 1.49
C LEU A 336 27.10 4.21 1.78
N ALA A 337 26.70 5.13 0.91
CA ALA A 337 26.93 6.57 1.12
C ALA A 337 26.24 7.06 2.40
N GLY A 338 25.00 6.62 2.65
CA GLY A 338 24.28 6.97 3.88
C GLY A 338 24.97 6.46 5.14
N ILE A 339 25.57 5.25 5.06
CA ILE A 339 26.34 4.70 6.16
C ILE A 339 27.60 5.54 6.42
N LYS A 340 28.40 5.79 5.38
CA LYS A 340 29.67 6.51 5.51
C LYS A 340 29.49 7.97 5.96
N GLU A 341 28.55 8.69 5.34
CA GLU A 341 28.36 10.12 5.62
C GLU A 341 27.76 10.39 7.00
N TYR A 342 26.85 9.54 7.49
CA TYR A 342 26.02 9.88 8.66
C TYR A 342 26.09 8.86 9.80
N LEU A 343 26.60 7.65 9.57
CA LEU A 343 26.42 6.52 10.49
C LEU A 343 27.70 5.72 10.75
N GLU A 344 28.86 6.10 10.20
CA GLU A 344 30.06 5.25 10.22
C GLU A 344 30.50 4.87 11.64
N HIS A 345 30.35 5.78 12.60
CA HIS A 345 30.69 5.58 14.02
C HIS A 345 29.53 5.81 15.00
N ALA A 346 28.31 6.01 14.50
CA ALA A 346 27.14 6.24 15.34
C ALA A 346 26.69 4.97 16.09
N LYS A 347 26.16 5.14 17.32
CA LYS A 347 25.35 4.09 17.96
C LYS A 347 23.96 4.11 17.32
N LEU A 348 23.47 2.94 16.92
CA LEU A 348 22.22 2.78 16.17
C LEU A 348 21.09 2.49 17.15
N GLN A 349 20.24 3.47 17.38
CA GLN A 349 19.14 3.37 18.36
C GLN A 349 17.77 3.45 17.71
N ARG A 350 17.68 4.04 16.51
CA ARG A 350 16.42 4.28 15.82
C ARG A 350 16.35 3.47 14.52
N ASP A 351 15.16 3.02 14.15
CA ASP A 351 14.93 2.18 12.95
C ASP A 351 15.55 2.76 11.66
N PHE A 352 15.45 4.08 11.48
CA PHE A 352 15.99 4.78 10.30
C PHE A 352 17.52 4.89 10.28
N GLU A 353 18.20 4.67 11.41
CA GLU A 353 19.66 4.60 11.48
C GLU A 353 20.17 3.22 11.06
N VAL A 354 19.39 2.16 11.36
CA VAL A 354 19.72 0.78 10.98
C VAL A 354 19.33 0.52 9.52
N GLY A 355 18.26 1.15 9.03
CA GLY A 355 17.70 0.95 7.69
C GLY A 355 18.73 0.86 6.55
N PRO A 356 19.70 1.78 6.42
CA PRO A 356 20.73 1.71 5.37
C PRO A 356 21.56 0.42 5.40
N PHE A 357 21.94 -0.06 6.58
CA PHE A 357 22.72 -1.29 6.73
C PHE A 357 21.92 -2.52 6.31
N LEU A 358 20.67 -2.65 6.80
CA LEU A 358 19.80 -3.77 6.45
C LEU A 358 19.44 -3.76 4.96
N THR A 359 19.23 -2.58 4.38
CA THR A 359 18.95 -2.42 2.95
C THR A 359 20.15 -2.85 2.11
N LEU A 360 21.37 -2.46 2.51
CA LEU A 360 22.61 -2.88 1.86
C LEU A 360 22.77 -4.41 1.88
N ALA A 361 22.57 -5.06 3.03
CA ALA A 361 22.66 -6.52 3.10
C ALA A 361 21.55 -7.20 2.27
N TRP A 362 20.31 -6.72 2.39
CA TRP A 362 19.18 -7.25 1.64
C TRP A 362 19.41 -7.19 0.13
N ILE A 363 19.84 -6.04 -0.42
CA ILE A 363 20.02 -5.91 -1.86
C ILE A 363 21.15 -6.79 -2.37
N VAL A 364 22.24 -6.95 -1.61
CA VAL A 364 23.35 -7.82 -2.00
C VAL A 364 22.91 -9.29 -2.03
N ILE A 365 22.13 -9.75 -1.05
CA ILE A 365 21.61 -11.12 -1.03
C ILE A 365 20.65 -11.35 -2.20
N ASP A 366 19.71 -10.42 -2.42
CA ASP A 366 18.66 -10.58 -3.41
C ASP A 366 19.19 -10.41 -4.85
N SER A 367 20.21 -9.57 -5.05
CA SER A 367 20.81 -9.31 -6.37
C SER A 367 21.66 -10.44 -6.92
N LYS A 368 21.74 -11.61 -6.26
CA LYS A 368 22.46 -12.80 -6.76
C LYS A 368 22.07 -13.16 -8.20
N LEU A 369 20.79 -13.05 -8.51
CA LEU A 369 20.22 -13.39 -9.82
C LEU A 369 20.47 -12.30 -10.88
N VAL A 370 20.95 -11.15 -10.45
CA VAL A 370 21.27 -10.03 -11.33
C VAL A 370 22.75 -10.15 -11.66
N ALA A 371 23.09 -10.32 -12.94
CA ALA A 371 24.46 -10.63 -13.36
C ALA A 371 25.43 -9.45 -13.10
N HIS A 372 25.97 -9.35 -11.89
CA HIS A 372 27.08 -8.46 -11.55
C HIS A 372 28.41 -9.13 -11.92
N GLU A 373 29.46 -8.33 -12.15
CA GLU A 373 30.81 -8.85 -12.31
C GLU A 373 31.23 -9.60 -11.02
N ARG A 374 31.82 -10.79 -11.16
CA ARG A 374 32.11 -11.69 -10.02
C ARG A 374 32.97 -11.02 -8.95
N SER A 375 34.00 -10.29 -9.37
CA SER A 375 34.92 -9.52 -8.51
C SER A 375 34.14 -8.48 -7.69
N ARG A 376 33.35 -7.64 -8.37
CA ARG A 376 32.52 -6.59 -7.77
C ARG A 376 31.48 -7.17 -6.80
N TYR A 377 30.80 -8.24 -7.20
CA TYR A 377 29.80 -8.88 -6.35
C TYR A 377 30.42 -9.46 -5.07
N ARG A 378 31.61 -10.05 -5.17
CA ARG A 378 32.39 -10.51 -3.99
C ARG A 378 32.72 -9.36 -3.05
N THR A 379 33.16 -8.20 -3.56
CA THR A 379 33.39 -7.01 -2.74
C THR A 379 32.11 -6.57 -2.03
N MET A 380 30.98 -6.53 -2.76
CA MET A 380 29.68 -6.16 -2.18
C MET A 380 29.28 -7.11 -1.03
N LEU A 381 29.48 -8.42 -1.20
CA LEU A 381 29.23 -9.43 -0.17
C LEU A 381 30.09 -9.23 1.09
N LEU A 382 31.39 -8.99 0.92
CA LEU A 382 32.32 -8.78 2.04
C LEU A 382 31.97 -7.51 2.81
N THR A 383 31.73 -6.40 2.11
CA THR A 383 31.31 -5.14 2.73
C THR A 383 29.98 -5.29 3.47
N ALA A 384 28.99 -5.98 2.89
CA ALA A 384 27.72 -6.24 3.56
C ALA A 384 27.90 -7.08 4.84
N LYS A 385 28.76 -8.09 4.79
CA LYS A 385 29.09 -8.94 5.94
C LYS A 385 29.70 -8.13 7.08
N GLU A 386 30.67 -7.27 6.80
CA GLU A 386 31.30 -6.39 7.80
C GLU A 386 30.27 -5.49 8.48
N TYR A 387 29.36 -4.90 7.71
CA TYR A 387 28.29 -4.05 8.25
C TYR A 387 27.26 -4.82 9.09
N MET A 388 26.90 -6.04 8.71
CA MET A 388 26.04 -6.89 9.53
C MET A 388 26.72 -7.29 10.84
N GLN A 389 28.03 -7.62 10.80
CA GLN A 389 28.81 -7.90 12.01
C GLN A 389 28.85 -6.69 12.96
N ALA A 390 28.96 -5.48 12.41
CA ALA A 390 28.94 -4.25 13.18
C ALA A 390 27.59 -4.07 13.93
N ILE A 391 26.46 -4.39 13.28
CA ILE A 391 25.13 -4.36 13.94
C ILE A 391 25.00 -5.43 15.01
N THR A 392 25.36 -6.68 14.70
CA THR A 392 25.25 -7.80 15.66
C THR A 392 26.23 -7.69 16.84
N GLY A 393 27.23 -6.81 16.72
CA GLY A 393 28.15 -6.46 17.79
C GLY A 393 27.54 -5.47 18.78
N LYS A 394 28.32 -4.45 19.17
CA LYS A 394 27.93 -3.48 20.22
C LYS A 394 27.26 -2.21 19.70
N ARG A 395 26.95 -2.12 18.40
CA ARG A 395 26.46 -0.85 17.79
C ARG A 395 24.96 -0.68 17.86
N CYS A 396 24.21 -1.76 18.01
CA CYS A 396 22.75 -1.76 18.13
C CYS A 396 22.38 -2.46 19.44
N ASP A 397 21.37 -1.93 20.14
CA ASP A 397 20.83 -2.56 21.35
C ASP A 397 19.45 -3.20 21.10
N ASP A 398 18.85 -2.99 19.92
CA ASP A 398 17.52 -3.53 19.59
C ASP A 398 17.61 -5.01 19.18
N GLU A 399 17.03 -5.89 20.01
CA GLU A 399 17.09 -7.35 19.83
C GLU A 399 16.49 -7.80 18.50
N HIS A 400 15.39 -7.17 18.05
CA HIS A 400 14.74 -7.53 16.79
C HIS A 400 15.65 -7.25 15.59
N THR A 401 16.28 -6.08 15.59
CA THR A 401 17.28 -5.68 14.60
C THR A 401 18.50 -6.60 14.61
N ILE A 402 19.03 -6.92 15.79
CA ILE A 402 20.17 -7.84 15.93
C ILE A 402 19.82 -9.22 15.35
N TYR A 403 18.62 -9.73 15.65
CA TYR A 403 18.14 -10.99 15.10
C TYR A 403 18.06 -10.93 13.56
N GLN A 404 17.46 -9.88 13.00
CA GLN A 404 17.37 -9.71 11.55
C GLN A 404 18.75 -9.63 10.88
N ALA A 405 19.68 -8.85 11.46
CA ALA A 405 21.05 -8.74 10.96
C ALA A 405 21.79 -10.09 11.03
N SER A 406 21.52 -10.91 12.04
CA SER A 406 22.08 -12.26 12.18
C SER A 406 21.61 -13.20 11.07
N GLN A 407 20.34 -13.12 10.67
CA GLN A 407 19.80 -13.90 9.54
C GLN A 407 20.46 -13.49 8.21
N PHE A 408 20.66 -12.19 8.00
CA PHE A 408 21.41 -11.72 6.83
C PHE A 408 22.86 -12.14 6.86
N LEU A 409 23.52 -12.07 8.03
CA LEU A 409 24.90 -12.49 8.18
C LEU A 409 25.09 -13.98 7.84
N PHE A 410 24.16 -14.84 8.27
CA PHE A 410 24.15 -16.26 7.90
C PHE A 410 24.05 -16.45 6.38
N SER A 411 23.11 -15.75 5.74
CA SER A 411 22.91 -15.81 4.28
C SER A 411 24.13 -15.31 3.50
N LEU A 412 24.76 -14.22 3.96
CA LEU A 412 25.96 -13.65 3.33
C LEU A 412 27.15 -14.61 3.40
N LYS A 413 27.35 -15.30 4.54
CA LYS A 413 28.42 -16.30 4.68
C LYS A 413 28.29 -17.42 3.65
N GLY A 414 27.09 -18.02 3.55
CA GLY A 414 26.84 -19.08 2.58
C GLY A 414 26.97 -18.62 1.11
N LEU A 415 26.71 -17.34 0.82
CA LEU A 415 26.97 -16.78 -0.51
C LEU A 415 28.45 -16.54 -0.77
N ILE A 416 29.23 -16.08 0.22
CA ILE A 416 30.67 -15.87 0.05
C ILE A 416 31.39 -17.18 -0.27
N GLU A 417 31.05 -18.26 0.45
CA GLU A 417 31.60 -19.60 0.24
C GLU A 417 31.35 -20.14 -1.19
N GLN A 418 30.25 -19.73 -1.84
CA GLN A 418 29.96 -20.13 -3.23
C GLN A 418 30.80 -19.36 -4.27
N TYR A 419 31.43 -18.25 -3.89
CA TYR A 419 32.16 -17.34 -4.77
C TYR A 419 33.66 -17.29 -4.47
N GLU A 420 34.11 -17.94 -3.40
CA GLU A 420 35.48 -18.46 -3.25
C GLU A 420 35.78 -19.49 -4.34
#